data_AF-A0A367AU95-F1
#
_entry.id   AF-A0A367AU95-F1
#
_cell.length_a   1.000
_cell.length_b   1.000
_cell.length_c   1.000
_cell.angle_alpha   90.00
_cell.angle_beta   90.00
_cell.angle_gamma   90.00
#
_symmetry.space_group_name_H-M   'P 1'
#
loop_
_entity.id
_entity.type
_entity.pdbx_description
1 polymer ?
#
loop_
_entity_poly.entity_id
_entity_poly.type
_entity_poly.pdbx_seq_one_letter_code
_entity_poly.pdbx_strand_id
1 'polypeptide(L)'
;MSDPRSPAQPAELVEPGPRVPPAGPPPLPPLPPQPGGLKGSLPWGLVRAVRPHQWVKNVLVFAAPLAAGRVLDADVLVPTLVAFVLFCLVSGAVYLVNDAIDVEEDRRHPRKRLRPIASGLVPRGLAVALAVVLAATALTLAAVLTRPELVWVLSIYVVLQLAYCVWLKNQPVLDLAVVASGFLLRAVAGGVAAGLAPSQWFLLVASFGSLFMVAGKRYSELVLLGDAAQTRKTLQEYSASYLRFVWGLSAGVACTAYSLWAFEMHELRGGVPWATLSIAPFVLGILRYAVDIDKGTAGAPEEIVLHDRVLLVLGLVWVVTVGAGVFGG
;
A
#
# COMPACT_ATOMS: atom_id res chain seq x y z
N MET A 1 5.87 72.57 -55.80
CA MET A 1 5.46 73.11 -54.48
C MET A 1 4.04 72.66 -54.22
N SER A 2 3.85 71.54 -53.52
CA SER A 2 2.56 71.03 -53.07
C SER A 2 2.76 70.16 -51.80
N ASP A 3 2.37 70.76 -50.69
CA ASP A 3 1.89 70.28 -49.38
C ASP A 3 2.03 68.79 -48.93
N PRO A 4 2.64 68.53 -47.74
CA PRO A 4 2.63 67.24 -47.06
C PRO A 4 1.63 67.18 -45.88
N ARG A 5 0.93 66.04 -45.76
CA ARG A 5 0.24 65.44 -44.58
C ARG A 5 -1.28 65.28 -44.74
N SER A 6 -1.67 64.13 -45.28
CA SER A 6 -2.98 63.50 -45.01
C SER A 6 -2.84 62.60 -43.77
N PRO A 7 -3.71 62.69 -42.74
CA PRO A 7 -3.64 61.83 -41.58
C PRO A 7 -4.17 60.43 -41.89
N ALA A 8 -3.40 59.41 -41.50
CA ALA A 8 -3.78 58.00 -41.60
C ALA A 8 -5.02 57.70 -40.73
N GLN A 9 -5.96 56.92 -41.27
CA GLN A 9 -7.13 56.43 -40.55
C GLN A 9 -6.71 55.45 -39.44
N PRO A 10 -7.29 55.51 -38.23
CA PRO A 10 -6.98 54.56 -37.16
C PRO A 10 -7.54 53.17 -37.50
N ALA A 11 -6.71 52.15 -37.33
CA ALA A 11 -7.10 50.75 -37.48
C ALA A 11 -8.17 50.37 -36.46
N GLU A 12 -9.28 49.82 -36.96
CA GLU A 12 -10.39 49.30 -36.16
C GLU A 12 -9.91 48.11 -35.30
N LEU A 13 -9.90 48.29 -33.98
CA LEU A 13 -9.63 47.21 -33.03
C LEU A 13 -10.85 46.28 -33.03
N VAL A 14 -10.68 45.08 -33.61
CA VAL A 14 -11.67 44.01 -33.53
C VAL A 14 -11.77 43.55 -32.08
N GLU A 15 -12.87 43.92 -31.42
CA GLU A 15 -13.23 43.43 -30.10
C GLU A 15 -13.31 41.88 -30.12
N PRO A 16 -12.61 41.17 -29.23
CA PRO A 16 -12.73 39.73 -29.14
C PRO A 16 -14.16 39.37 -28.71
N GLY A 17 -14.87 38.61 -29.55
CA GLY A 17 -16.22 38.15 -29.26
C GLY A 17 -16.33 37.41 -27.91
N PRO A 18 -17.54 37.30 -27.36
CA PRO A 18 -17.77 36.73 -26.03
C PRO A 18 -17.14 35.34 -25.91
N ARG A 19 -16.23 35.17 -24.93
CA ARG A 19 -15.62 33.87 -24.62
C ARG A 19 -16.73 32.90 -24.22
N VAL A 20 -17.02 31.92 -25.08
CA VAL A 20 -17.87 30.80 -24.72
C VAL A 20 -17.21 30.11 -23.51
N PRO A 21 -17.90 30.00 -22.36
CA PRO A 21 -17.35 29.29 -21.22
C PRO A 21 -17.02 27.85 -21.64
N PRO A 22 -15.87 27.28 -21.20
CA PRO A 22 -15.51 25.92 -21.56
C PRO A 22 -16.67 24.99 -21.17
N ALA A 23 -17.08 24.14 -22.12
CA ALA A 23 -18.11 23.14 -21.88
C ALA A 23 -17.76 22.37 -20.60
N GLY A 24 -18.70 22.34 -19.66
CA GLY A 24 -18.52 21.59 -18.42
C GLY A 24 -18.19 20.12 -18.73
N PRO A 25 -17.54 19.41 -17.79
CA PRO A 25 -17.24 18.00 -17.98
C PRO A 25 -18.51 17.24 -18.37
N PRO A 26 -18.45 16.31 -19.34
CA PRO A 26 -19.62 15.62 -19.84
C PRO A 26 -20.39 14.94 -18.70
N PRO A 27 -21.73 14.89 -18.77
CA PRO A 27 -22.54 14.19 -17.78
C PRO A 27 -22.04 12.75 -17.63
N LEU A 28 -21.93 12.28 -16.39
CA LEU A 28 -21.49 10.91 -16.12
C LEU A 28 -22.46 9.92 -16.81
N PRO A 29 -21.93 8.83 -17.41
CA PRO A 29 -22.76 7.82 -18.03
C PRO A 29 -23.83 7.28 -17.05
N PRO A 30 -25.01 6.90 -17.54
CA PRO A 30 -26.02 6.22 -16.72
C PRO A 30 -25.42 5.01 -16.02
N LEU A 31 -25.83 4.77 -14.77
CA LEU A 31 -25.39 3.58 -14.04
C LEU A 31 -25.80 2.33 -14.83
N PRO A 32 -24.89 1.37 -15.06
CA PRO A 32 -25.28 0.10 -15.65
C PRO A 32 -26.36 -0.53 -14.75
N PRO A 33 -27.33 -1.27 -15.34
CA PRO A 33 -28.37 -1.95 -14.56
C PRO A 33 -27.70 -2.77 -13.46
N GLN A 34 -28.26 -2.69 -12.25
CA GLN A 34 -27.70 -3.42 -11.12
C GLN A 34 -27.54 -4.89 -11.53
N PRO A 35 -26.33 -5.47 -11.43
CA PRO A 35 -26.20 -6.91 -11.65
C PRO A 35 -27.18 -7.57 -10.69
N GLY A 36 -28.05 -8.47 -11.19
CA GLY A 36 -28.97 -9.23 -10.35
C GLY A 36 -28.20 -9.73 -9.13
N GLY A 37 -28.62 -9.29 -7.94
CA GLY A 37 -27.78 -9.25 -6.75
C GLY A 37 -26.99 -10.55 -6.56
N LEU A 38 -25.74 -10.43 -6.11
CA LEU A 38 -24.91 -11.58 -5.80
C LEU A 38 -25.73 -12.63 -5.05
N LYS A 39 -25.91 -13.81 -5.65
CA LYS A 39 -26.60 -14.93 -5.03
C LYS A 39 -25.79 -15.36 -3.81
N GLY A 40 -26.22 -14.93 -2.62
CA GLY A 40 -25.52 -15.19 -1.36
C GLY A 40 -26.34 -14.71 -0.17
N SER A 41 -26.12 -15.31 1.00
CA SER A 41 -26.77 -14.88 2.24
C SER A 41 -26.10 -13.62 2.81
N LEU A 42 -26.83 -12.85 3.61
CA LEU A 42 -26.27 -11.68 4.30
C LEU A 42 -25.01 -12.01 5.14
N PRO A 43 -24.97 -13.11 5.93
CA PRO A 43 -23.76 -13.51 6.66
C PRO A 43 -22.56 -13.74 5.74
N TRP A 44 -22.76 -14.40 4.60
CA TRP A 44 -21.72 -14.56 3.60
C TRP A 44 -21.24 -13.21 3.03
N GLY A 45 -22.18 -12.31 2.76
CA GLY A 45 -21.88 -10.93 2.34
C GLY A 45 -21.00 -10.19 3.34
N LEU A 46 -21.29 -10.31 4.64
CA LEU A 46 -20.50 -9.69 5.71
C LEU A 46 -19.08 -10.26 5.76
N VAL A 47 -18.92 -11.59 5.80
CA VAL A 47 -17.59 -12.22 5.80
C VAL A 47 -16.78 -11.80 4.58
N ARG A 48 -17.40 -11.80 3.40
CA ARG A 48 -16.74 -11.38 2.16
C ARG A 48 -16.36 -9.90 2.17
N ALA A 49 -17.16 -9.04 2.81
CA ALA A 49 -16.92 -7.60 2.89
C ALA A 49 -15.71 -7.24 3.77
N VAL A 50 -15.38 -8.07 4.78
CA VAL A 50 -14.18 -7.92 5.63
C VAL A 50 -12.90 -8.37 4.90
N ARG A 51 -13.03 -9.02 3.73
CA ARG A 51 -11.94 -9.44 2.82
C ARG A 51 -10.86 -10.35 3.46
N PRO A 52 -11.21 -11.56 3.94
CA PRO A 52 -10.24 -12.49 4.55
C PRO A 52 -9.01 -12.79 3.68
N HIS A 53 -9.18 -12.84 2.36
CA HIS A 53 -8.06 -13.02 1.43
C HIS A 53 -6.99 -11.90 1.51
N GLN A 54 -7.33 -10.71 1.99
CA GLN A 54 -6.37 -9.61 2.20
C GLN A 54 -5.62 -9.72 3.53
N TRP A 55 -6.07 -10.58 4.45
CA TRP A 55 -5.42 -10.76 5.76
C TRP A 55 -4.02 -11.37 5.65
N VAL A 56 -3.70 -12.01 4.52
CA VAL A 56 -2.33 -12.48 4.22
C VAL A 56 -1.30 -11.35 4.35
N LYS A 57 -1.67 -10.10 4.06
CA LYS A 57 -0.78 -8.94 4.22
C LYS A 57 -0.42 -8.67 5.68
N ASN A 58 -1.29 -9.07 6.61
CA ASN A 58 -1.06 -8.92 8.04
C ASN A 58 0.00 -9.92 8.55
N VAL A 59 0.44 -10.90 7.75
CA VAL A 59 1.60 -11.76 8.08
C VAL A 59 2.86 -10.92 8.34
N LEU A 60 2.93 -9.69 7.82
CA LEU A 60 4.01 -8.76 8.16
C LEU A 60 4.08 -8.39 9.65
N VAL A 61 3.05 -8.64 10.45
CA VAL A 61 3.12 -8.53 11.90
C VAL A 61 4.24 -9.42 12.46
N PHE A 62 4.52 -10.57 11.85
CA PHE A 62 5.60 -11.46 12.31
C PHE A 62 7.01 -10.98 11.89
N ALA A 63 7.13 -9.94 11.07
CA ALA A 63 8.41 -9.52 10.51
C ALA A 63 9.43 -9.09 11.58
N ALA A 64 9.01 -8.27 12.55
CA ALA A 64 9.92 -7.82 13.62
C ALA A 64 10.33 -8.96 14.58
N PRO A 65 9.41 -9.80 15.10
CA PRO A 65 9.76 -10.98 15.88
C PRO A 65 10.70 -11.96 15.15
N LEU A 66 10.48 -12.14 13.84
CA LEU A 66 11.31 -13.00 13.01
C LEU A 66 12.72 -12.41 12.81
N ALA A 67 12.81 -11.11 12.54
CA ALA A 67 14.09 -10.41 12.42
C ALA A 67 14.89 -10.41 13.74
N ALA A 68 14.20 -10.43 14.88
CA ALA A 68 14.82 -10.55 16.20
C ALA A 68 15.29 -11.98 16.52
N GLY A 69 14.86 -13.00 15.76
CA GLY A 69 15.17 -14.40 16.03
C GLY A 69 14.45 -15.00 17.24
N ARG A 70 13.36 -14.35 17.70
CA ARG A 70 12.63 -14.72 18.92
C ARG A 70 11.19 -15.19 18.64
N VAL A 71 10.80 -15.29 17.37
CA VAL A 71 9.41 -15.58 16.95
C VAL A 71 8.88 -16.93 17.46
N LEU A 72 9.75 -17.88 17.80
CA LEU A 72 9.35 -19.20 18.32
C LEU A 72 9.19 -19.22 19.84
N ASP A 73 9.61 -18.18 20.54
CA ASP A 73 9.46 -18.12 21.99
C ASP A 73 7.99 -17.86 22.34
N ALA A 74 7.44 -18.61 23.30
CA ALA A 74 6.01 -18.53 23.61
C ALA A 74 5.57 -17.13 24.10
N ASP A 75 6.44 -16.44 24.83
CA ASP A 75 6.23 -15.07 25.33
C ASP A 75 6.27 -14.00 24.21
N VAL A 76 6.79 -14.35 23.03
CA VAL A 76 6.80 -13.51 21.83
C VAL A 76 5.69 -13.92 20.85
N LEU A 77 5.54 -15.22 20.61
CA LEU A 77 4.62 -15.78 19.61
C LEU A 77 3.16 -15.51 19.97
N VAL A 78 2.76 -15.71 21.24
CA VAL A 78 1.37 -15.54 21.67
C VAL A 78 0.92 -14.08 21.52
N PRO A 79 1.64 -13.07 22.03
CA PRO A 79 1.27 -11.67 21.79
C PRO A 79 1.30 -11.28 20.31
N THR A 80 2.22 -11.83 19.52
CA THR A 80 2.29 -11.57 18.07
C THR A 80 1.07 -12.16 17.33
N LEU A 81 0.62 -13.36 17.69
CA LEU A 81 -0.60 -13.98 17.15
C LEU A 81 -1.85 -13.17 17.51
N VAL A 82 -1.94 -12.68 18.75
CA VAL A 82 -3.02 -11.78 19.17
C VAL A 82 -2.96 -10.50 18.31
N ALA A 83 -1.79 -9.86 18.18
CA ALA A 83 -1.63 -8.68 17.33
C ALA A 83 -2.03 -8.92 15.88
N PHE A 84 -1.69 -10.08 15.30
CA PHE A 84 -2.12 -10.47 13.96
C PHE A 84 -3.65 -10.50 13.83
N VAL A 85 -4.34 -11.17 14.77
CA VAL A 85 -5.81 -11.22 14.77
C VAL A 85 -6.41 -9.83 14.91
N LEU A 86 -5.92 -9.02 15.85
CA LEU A 86 -6.40 -7.66 16.05
C LEU A 86 -6.19 -6.77 14.81
N PHE A 87 -5.06 -6.93 14.12
CA PHE A 87 -4.80 -6.25 12.85
C PHE A 87 -5.76 -6.70 11.73
N CYS A 88 -6.18 -7.97 11.71
CA CYS A 88 -7.21 -8.47 10.78
C CYS A 88 -8.58 -7.83 11.04
N LEU A 89 -8.96 -7.65 12.31
CA LEU A 89 -10.20 -6.96 12.67
C LEU A 89 -10.16 -5.49 12.23
N VAL A 90 -9.07 -4.79 12.55
CA VAL A 90 -8.87 -3.38 12.20
C VAL A 90 -8.79 -3.16 10.68
N SER A 91 -8.02 -3.97 9.95
CA SER A 91 -7.95 -3.86 8.49
C SER A 91 -9.29 -4.17 7.85
N GLY A 92 -10.02 -5.15 8.39
CA GLY A 92 -11.39 -5.47 8.05
C GLY A 92 -12.35 -4.28 8.21
N ALA A 93 -12.30 -3.60 9.35
CA ALA A 93 -13.08 -2.39 9.62
C ALA A 93 -12.78 -1.28 8.59
N VAL A 94 -11.50 -1.03 8.31
CA VAL A 94 -11.07 -0.07 7.29
C VAL A 94 -11.63 -0.42 5.91
N TYR A 95 -11.59 -1.70 5.51
CA TYR A 95 -12.16 -2.12 4.22
C TYR A 95 -13.67 -1.90 4.13
N LEU A 96 -14.41 -2.16 5.21
CA LEU A 96 -15.85 -1.90 5.26
C LEU A 96 -16.15 -0.41 5.08
N VAL A 97 -15.42 0.48 5.77
CA VAL A 97 -15.59 1.93 5.62
C VAL A 97 -15.21 2.39 4.22
N ASN A 98 -14.09 1.89 3.67
CA ASN A 98 -13.68 2.23 2.31
C ASN A 98 -14.75 1.86 1.29
N ASP A 99 -15.27 0.64 1.35
CA ASP A 99 -16.29 0.16 0.40
C ASP A 99 -17.64 0.86 0.60
N ALA A 100 -17.92 1.37 1.81
CA ALA A 100 -19.10 2.19 2.10
C ALA A 100 -18.98 3.63 1.57
N ILE A 101 -17.77 4.20 1.54
CA ILE A 101 -17.48 5.53 0.97
C ILE A 101 -17.48 5.46 -0.56
N ASP A 102 -16.82 4.45 -1.13
CA ASP A 102 -16.64 4.31 -2.58
C ASP A 102 -17.84 3.63 -3.28
N VAL A 103 -18.99 3.47 -2.59
CA VAL A 103 -20.09 2.60 -3.06
C VAL A 103 -20.66 3.02 -4.43
N GLU A 104 -20.86 4.32 -4.67
CA GLU A 104 -21.34 4.82 -5.96
C GLU A 104 -20.31 4.62 -7.10
N GLU A 105 -19.02 4.81 -6.81
CA GLU A 105 -17.94 4.59 -7.76
C GLU A 105 -17.79 3.09 -8.08
N ASP A 106 -17.84 2.25 -7.04
CA ASP A 106 -17.73 0.80 -7.17
C ASP A 106 -18.85 0.22 -8.02
N ARG A 107 -20.08 0.76 -7.93
CA ARG A 107 -21.21 0.37 -8.78
C ARG A 107 -20.96 0.59 -10.28
N ARG A 108 -20.15 1.60 -10.63
CA ARG A 108 -19.80 1.92 -12.03
C ARG A 108 -18.67 1.06 -12.57
N HIS A 109 -17.89 0.41 -11.70
CA HIS A 109 -16.70 -0.32 -12.10
C HIS A 109 -17.02 -1.79 -12.52
N PRO A 110 -16.49 -2.30 -13.65
CA PRO A 110 -16.82 -3.63 -14.18
C PRO A 110 -16.68 -4.79 -13.19
N ARG A 111 -15.56 -4.80 -12.43
CA ARG A 111 -15.30 -5.80 -11.37
C ARG A 111 -15.80 -5.39 -9.97
N LYS A 112 -15.59 -4.14 -9.54
CA LYS A 112 -15.93 -3.71 -8.17
C LYS A 112 -17.44 -3.60 -7.91
N ARG A 113 -18.28 -3.54 -8.94
CA ARG A 113 -19.76 -3.60 -8.81
C ARG A 113 -20.26 -4.88 -8.13
N LEU A 114 -19.44 -5.93 -8.12
CA LEU A 114 -19.69 -7.20 -7.44
C LEU A 114 -19.18 -7.22 -5.99
N ARG A 115 -18.86 -6.07 -5.39
CA ARG A 115 -18.57 -6.00 -3.95
C ARG A 115 -19.88 -6.11 -3.15
N PRO A 116 -19.89 -6.73 -1.96
CA PRO A 116 -21.12 -6.94 -1.19
C PRO A 116 -21.92 -5.66 -0.92
N ILE A 117 -21.24 -4.54 -0.64
CA ILE A 117 -21.89 -3.24 -0.40
C ILE A 117 -22.38 -2.61 -1.71
N ALA A 118 -21.54 -2.58 -2.75
CA ALA A 118 -21.87 -2.00 -4.06
C ALA A 118 -23.07 -2.69 -4.74
N SER A 119 -23.12 -4.03 -4.63
CA SER A 119 -24.21 -4.87 -5.16
C SER A 119 -25.51 -4.84 -4.33
N GLY A 120 -25.51 -4.17 -3.17
CA GLY A 120 -26.68 -4.09 -2.28
C GLY A 120 -26.89 -5.31 -1.38
N LEU A 121 -26.04 -6.35 -1.46
CA LEU A 121 -26.13 -7.53 -0.59
C LEU A 121 -25.92 -7.18 0.89
N VAL A 122 -25.04 -6.23 1.19
CA VAL A 122 -24.80 -5.70 2.54
C VAL A 122 -25.23 -4.24 2.58
N PRO A 123 -26.22 -3.86 3.41
CA PRO A 123 -26.61 -2.47 3.58
C PRO A 123 -25.45 -1.60 4.08
N ARG A 124 -25.30 -0.39 3.52
CA ARG A 124 -24.23 0.56 3.88
C ARG A 124 -24.18 0.83 5.40
N GLY A 125 -25.33 1.07 6.03
CA GLY A 125 -25.40 1.32 7.47
C GLY A 125 -24.92 0.14 8.31
N LEU A 126 -25.25 -1.09 7.90
CA LEU A 126 -24.78 -2.30 8.56
C LEU A 126 -23.25 -2.48 8.41
N ALA A 127 -22.70 -2.17 7.24
CA ALA A 127 -21.25 -2.23 7.02
C ALA A 127 -20.49 -1.24 7.93
N VAL A 128 -20.99 0.00 8.06
CA VAL A 128 -20.38 1.01 8.94
C VAL A 128 -20.53 0.60 10.41
N ALA A 129 -21.70 0.10 10.83
CA ALA A 129 -21.90 -0.39 12.20
C ALA A 129 -20.93 -1.55 12.54
N LEU A 130 -20.79 -2.52 11.62
CA LEU A 130 -19.83 -3.61 11.80
C LEU A 130 -18.38 -3.09 11.85
N ALA A 131 -18.02 -2.11 11.02
CA ALA A 131 -16.69 -1.51 11.07
C ALA A 131 -16.38 -0.88 12.43
N VAL A 132 -17.34 -0.14 13.01
CA VAL A 132 -17.21 0.45 14.35
C VAL A 132 -17.05 -0.64 15.41
N VAL A 133 -17.87 -1.68 15.37
CA VAL A 133 -17.77 -2.81 16.31
C VAL A 133 -16.43 -3.52 16.21
N LEU A 134 -15.95 -3.81 14.99
CA LEU A 134 -14.66 -4.46 14.78
C LEU A 134 -13.48 -3.61 15.28
N ALA A 135 -13.47 -2.30 14.97
CA ALA A 135 -12.44 -1.38 15.43
C ALA A 135 -12.44 -1.23 16.95
N ALA A 136 -13.61 -1.00 17.56
CA ALA A 136 -13.75 -0.89 19.01
C ALA A 136 -13.34 -2.18 19.73
N THR A 137 -13.76 -3.34 19.22
CA THR A 137 -13.36 -4.64 19.76
C THR A 137 -11.85 -4.81 19.67
N ALA A 138 -11.24 -4.51 18.53
CA ALA A 138 -9.81 -4.68 18.36
C ALA A 138 -8.98 -3.77 19.28
N LEU A 139 -9.38 -2.50 19.44
CA LEU A 139 -8.71 -1.56 20.34
C LEU A 139 -8.90 -1.95 21.82
N THR A 140 -10.09 -2.40 22.19
CA THR A 140 -10.37 -2.86 23.56
C THR A 140 -9.56 -4.10 23.89
N LEU A 141 -9.54 -5.09 22.99
CA LEU A 141 -8.76 -6.31 23.18
C LEU A 141 -7.25 -6.03 23.14
N ALA A 142 -6.77 -5.08 22.34
CA ALA A 142 -5.37 -4.65 22.38
C ALA A 142 -5.00 -4.10 23.77
N ALA A 143 -5.87 -3.28 24.36
CA ALA A 143 -5.63 -2.67 25.67
C ALA A 143 -5.62 -3.70 26.82
N VAL A 144 -6.40 -4.78 26.70
CA VAL A 144 -6.59 -5.78 27.78
C VAL A 144 -5.68 -7.00 27.63
N LEU A 145 -5.42 -7.45 26.39
CA LEU A 145 -4.70 -8.71 26.12
C LEU A 145 -3.23 -8.52 25.77
N THR A 146 -2.80 -7.29 25.48
CA THR A 146 -1.45 -7.02 24.98
C THR A 146 -0.84 -5.79 25.64
N ARG A 147 0.34 -5.41 25.19
CA ARG A 147 1.05 -4.21 25.64
C ARG A 147 0.33 -2.93 25.15
N PRO A 148 0.23 -1.88 25.97
CA PRO A 148 -0.57 -0.68 25.67
C PRO A 148 -0.11 0.05 24.40
N GLU A 149 1.15 -0.08 24.01
CA GLU A 149 1.72 0.47 22.79
C GLU A 149 1.00 -0.02 21.52
N LEU A 150 0.45 -1.24 21.55
CA LEU A 150 -0.31 -1.78 20.40
C LEU A 150 -1.57 -0.95 20.12
N VAL A 151 -2.22 -0.43 21.16
CA VAL A 151 -3.42 0.43 21.01
C VAL A 151 -3.09 1.67 20.18
N TRP A 152 -1.93 2.28 20.44
CA TRP A 152 -1.47 3.45 19.68
C TRP A 152 -1.20 3.11 18.22
N VAL A 153 -0.51 2.00 17.96
CA VAL A 153 -0.20 1.57 16.59
C VAL A 153 -1.48 1.28 15.79
N LEU A 154 -2.43 0.55 16.38
CA LEU A 154 -3.72 0.26 15.74
C LEU A 154 -4.54 1.53 15.52
N SER A 155 -4.55 2.46 16.49
CA SER A 155 -5.27 3.73 16.36
C SER A 155 -4.69 4.60 15.26
N ILE A 156 -3.36 4.73 15.19
CA ILE A 156 -2.65 5.45 14.11
C ILE A 156 -2.99 4.81 12.77
N TYR A 157 -2.95 3.47 12.68
CA TYR A 157 -3.32 2.76 11.46
C TYR A 157 -4.76 3.08 11.03
N VAL A 158 -5.74 3.00 11.94
CA VAL A 158 -7.14 3.34 11.63
C VAL A 158 -7.25 4.78 11.15
N VAL A 159 -6.72 5.75 11.90
CA VAL A 159 -6.82 7.18 11.56
C VAL A 159 -6.20 7.45 10.20
N LEU A 160 -5.00 6.93 9.94
CA LEU A 160 -4.28 7.14 8.70
C LEU A 160 -5.01 6.51 7.50
N GLN A 161 -5.55 5.31 7.67
CA GLN A 161 -6.30 4.64 6.62
C GLN A 161 -7.67 5.29 6.35
N LEU A 162 -8.34 5.80 7.38
CA LEU A 162 -9.58 6.55 7.19
C LEU A 162 -9.33 7.90 6.51
N ALA A 163 -8.27 8.61 6.93
CA ALA A 163 -7.81 9.84 6.28
C ALA A 163 -7.47 9.60 4.79
N TYR A 164 -6.90 8.43 4.48
CA TYR A 164 -6.69 7.98 3.11
C TYR A 164 -7.97 7.79 2.32
N CYS A 165 -8.96 7.09 2.89
CA CYS A 165 -10.24 6.87 2.22
C CYS A 165 -10.94 8.18 1.83
N VAL A 166 -10.86 9.21 2.68
CA VAL A 166 -11.58 10.48 2.50
C VAL A 166 -10.81 11.53 1.70
N TRP A 167 -9.49 11.65 1.89
CA TRP A 167 -8.74 12.82 1.42
C TRP A 167 -7.37 12.49 0.83
N LEU A 168 -6.54 11.73 1.55
CA LEU A 168 -5.10 11.61 1.20
C LEU A 168 -4.86 10.85 -0.12
N LYS A 169 -5.82 10.07 -0.60
CA LYS A 169 -5.71 9.33 -1.87
C LYS A 169 -5.59 10.21 -3.13
N ASN A 170 -5.90 11.51 -3.02
CA ASN A 170 -5.83 12.48 -4.13
C ASN A 170 -4.56 13.35 -4.08
N GLN A 171 -3.54 12.92 -3.32
CA GLN A 171 -2.27 13.64 -3.16
C GLN A 171 -1.12 12.68 -3.49
N PRO A 172 -0.37 12.88 -4.60
CA PRO A 172 0.59 11.90 -5.13
C PRO A 172 1.64 11.39 -4.14
N VAL A 173 2.19 12.26 -3.29
CA VAL A 173 3.20 11.83 -2.32
C VAL A 173 2.55 11.13 -1.13
N LEU A 174 1.40 11.62 -0.68
CA LEU A 174 0.69 11.10 0.48
C LEU A 174 0.02 9.76 0.18
N ASP A 175 -0.43 9.51 -1.05
CA ASP A 175 -0.94 8.19 -1.45
C ASP A 175 0.14 7.12 -1.29
N LEU A 176 1.32 7.33 -1.86
CA LEU A 176 2.44 6.39 -1.74
C LEU A 176 2.87 6.21 -0.28
N ALA A 177 3.01 7.31 0.46
CA ALA A 177 3.44 7.27 1.86
C ALA A 177 2.44 6.54 2.76
N VAL A 178 1.14 6.79 2.62
CA VAL A 178 0.12 6.13 3.43
C VAL A 178 0.04 4.65 3.11
N VAL A 179 0.04 4.27 1.82
CA VAL A 179 0.01 2.85 1.47
C VAL A 179 1.26 2.12 1.98
N ALA A 180 2.45 2.73 1.87
CA ALA A 180 3.69 2.19 2.41
C ALA A 180 3.65 2.07 3.94
N SER A 181 3.16 3.10 4.64
CA SER A 181 3.04 3.10 6.09
C SER A 181 2.15 1.98 6.63
N GLY A 182 1.14 1.55 5.87
CA GLY A 182 0.31 0.40 6.25
C GLY A 182 1.12 -0.88 6.40
N PHE A 183 2.13 -1.11 5.56
CA PHE A 183 3.02 -2.26 5.67
C PHE A 183 3.97 -2.11 6.87
N LEU A 184 4.53 -0.91 7.07
CA LEU A 184 5.38 -0.58 8.22
C LEU A 184 4.65 -0.78 9.56
N LEU A 185 3.44 -0.24 9.69
CA LEU A 185 2.66 -0.29 10.92
C LEU A 185 2.30 -1.72 11.33
N ARG A 186 2.18 -2.65 10.38
CA ARG A 186 2.02 -4.09 10.69
C ARG A 186 3.25 -4.64 11.36
N ALA A 187 4.42 -4.40 10.77
CA ALA A 187 5.70 -4.86 11.34
C ALA A 187 5.95 -4.25 12.73
N VAL A 188 5.66 -2.96 12.90
CA VAL A 188 5.72 -2.27 14.20
C VAL A 188 4.75 -2.88 15.20
N ALA A 189 3.50 -3.16 14.80
CA ALA A 189 2.49 -3.76 15.68
C ALA A 189 2.97 -5.10 16.27
N GLY A 190 3.61 -5.94 15.47
CA GLY A 190 4.16 -7.19 15.97
C GLY A 190 5.35 -7.00 16.90
N GLY A 191 6.26 -6.08 16.56
CA GLY A 191 7.39 -5.73 17.44
C GLY A 191 6.91 -5.25 18.81
N VAL A 192 6.00 -4.26 18.85
CA VAL A 192 5.49 -3.72 20.11
C VAL A 192 4.70 -4.76 20.90
N ALA A 193 3.88 -5.60 20.25
CA ALA A 193 3.13 -6.65 20.93
C ALA A 193 4.06 -7.70 21.55
N ALA A 194 5.12 -8.08 20.83
CA ALA A 194 6.17 -8.96 21.30
C ALA A 194 7.07 -8.33 22.37
N GLY A 195 6.99 -7.02 22.60
CA GLY A 195 7.93 -6.32 23.50
C GLY A 195 9.33 -6.15 22.93
N LEU A 196 9.46 -6.25 21.61
CA LEU A 196 10.71 -6.12 20.89
C LEU A 196 10.77 -4.74 20.27
N ALA A 197 11.82 -3.98 20.59
CA ALA A 197 12.09 -2.71 19.92
C ALA A 197 12.67 -3.02 18.52
N PRO A 198 11.97 -2.71 17.42
CA PRO A 198 12.54 -2.89 16.10
C PRO A 198 13.75 -1.97 15.91
N SER A 199 14.83 -2.46 15.31
CA SER A 199 16.00 -1.63 15.03
C SER A 199 15.67 -0.50 14.06
N GLN A 200 16.41 0.60 14.13
CA GLN A 200 16.24 1.73 13.21
C GLN A 200 16.43 1.28 11.76
N TRP A 201 17.38 0.38 11.52
CA TRP A 201 17.60 -0.21 10.20
C TRP A 201 16.42 -1.04 9.72
N PHE A 202 15.82 -1.87 10.59
CA PHE A 202 14.63 -2.63 10.25
C PHE A 202 13.47 -1.71 9.84
N LEU A 203 13.26 -0.62 10.57
CA LEU A 203 12.22 0.36 10.24
C LEU A 203 12.48 1.01 8.88
N LEU A 204 13.73 1.36 8.56
CA LEU A 204 14.09 1.91 7.25
C LEU A 204 13.89 0.89 6.13
N VAL A 205 14.35 -0.36 6.29
CA VAL A 205 14.15 -1.43 5.30
C VAL A 205 12.66 -1.70 5.08
N ALA A 206 11.86 -1.80 6.14
CA ALA A 206 10.42 -2.03 6.04
C ALA A 206 9.71 -0.85 5.35
N SER A 207 10.07 0.39 5.71
CA SER A 207 9.46 1.60 5.15
C SER A 207 9.77 1.77 3.66
N PHE A 208 11.06 1.75 3.31
CA PHE A 208 11.51 1.99 1.94
C PHE A 208 11.33 0.76 1.06
N GLY A 209 11.42 -0.45 1.59
CA GLY A 209 10.99 -1.66 0.88
C GLY A 209 9.51 -1.60 0.51
N SER A 210 8.65 -1.17 1.43
CA SER A 210 7.22 -0.98 1.13
C SER A 210 6.99 0.12 0.10
N LEU A 211 7.69 1.25 0.21
CA LEU A 211 7.60 2.34 -0.77
C LEU A 211 8.06 1.92 -2.16
N PHE A 212 9.13 1.14 -2.26
CA PHE A 212 9.61 0.51 -3.51
C PHE A 212 8.51 -0.35 -4.15
N MET A 213 7.84 -1.21 -3.36
CA MET A 213 6.78 -2.07 -3.88
C MET A 213 5.56 -1.27 -4.35
N VAL A 214 5.15 -0.24 -3.59
CA VAL A 214 4.00 0.60 -3.92
C VAL A 214 4.26 1.45 -5.16
N ALA A 215 5.39 2.16 -5.20
CA ALA A 215 5.76 3.01 -6.33
C ALA A 215 6.04 2.18 -7.59
N GLY A 216 6.70 1.02 -7.46
CA GLY A 216 6.92 0.09 -8.57
C GLY A 216 5.61 -0.43 -9.15
N LYS A 217 4.65 -0.82 -8.31
CA LYS A 217 3.31 -1.21 -8.77
C LYS A 217 2.60 -0.07 -9.52
N ARG A 218 2.63 1.15 -9.00
CA ARG A 218 2.03 2.32 -9.67
C ARG A 218 2.70 2.59 -11.01
N TYR A 219 4.01 2.45 -11.09
CA TYR A 219 4.77 2.60 -12.33
C TYR A 219 4.32 1.57 -13.37
N SER A 220 4.25 0.29 -12.99
CA SER A 220 3.85 -0.74 -13.94
C SER A 220 2.39 -0.62 -14.37
N GLU A 221 1.47 -0.22 -13.47
CA GLU A 221 0.08 0.10 -13.82
C GLU A 221 0.03 1.23 -14.87
N LEU A 222 0.87 2.27 -14.73
CA LEU A 222 0.97 3.39 -15.68
C LEU A 222 1.50 2.93 -17.04
N VAL A 223 2.58 2.16 -17.06
CA VAL A 223 3.19 1.64 -18.30
C VAL A 223 2.26 0.68 -19.03
N LEU A 224 1.57 -0.20 -18.29
CA LEU A 224 0.64 -1.19 -18.86
C LEU A 224 -0.60 -0.53 -19.48
N LEU A 225 -1.13 0.51 -18.86
CA LEU A 225 -2.35 1.18 -19.32
C LEU A 225 -2.10 2.13 -20.50
N GLY A 226 -0.88 2.66 -20.69
CA GLY A 226 -0.55 3.56 -21.79
C GLY A 226 -1.55 4.72 -21.92
N ASP A 227 -2.12 4.92 -23.11
CA ASP A 227 -3.12 5.96 -23.37
C ASP A 227 -4.43 5.76 -22.59
N ALA A 228 -4.78 4.52 -22.20
CA ALA A 228 -5.94 4.25 -21.37
C ALA A 228 -5.73 4.69 -19.91
N ALA A 229 -4.48 4.97 -19.47
CA ALA A 229 -4.20 5.51 -18.15
C ALA A 229 -4.86 6.88 -17.93
N GLN A 230 -5.11 7.63 -19.02
CA GLN A 230 -5.80 8.92 -18.99
C GLN A 230 -7.25 8.83 -18.46
N THR A 231 -7.86 7.64 -18.39
CA THR A 231 -9.21 7.48 -17.80
C THR A 231 -9.22 7.26 -16.28
N ARG A 232 -8.07 7.07 -15.63
CA ARG A 232 -7.96 6.97 -14.16
C ARG A 232 -7.37 8.26 -13.57
N LYS A 233 -8.19 9.04 -12.87
CA LYS A 233 -7.80 10.29 -12.19
C LYS A 233 -6.48 10.19 -11.41
N THR A 234 -6.28 9.14 -10.62
CA THR A 234 -5.07 8.99 -9.78
C THR A 234 -3.79 8.71 -10.57
N LEU A 235 -3.87 8.18 -11.79
CA LEU A 235 -2.69 7.93 -12.65
C LEU A 235 -2.30 9.16 -13.47
N GLN A 236 -3.20 10.13 -13.62
CA GLN A 236 -2.89 11.41 -14.26
C GLN A 236 -1.92 12.27 -13.43
N GLU A 237 -1.87 12.05 -12.12
CA GLU A 237 -1.09 12.87 -11.21
C GLU A 237 0.39 12.46 -11.14
N TYR A 238 0.76 11.29 -11.68
CA TYR A 238 2.13 10.78 -11.68
C TYR A 238 2.72 10.72 -13.09
N SER A 239 3.98 11.13 -13.24
CA SER A 239 4.77 10.79 -14.41
C SER A 239 5.55 9.49 -14.20
N ALA A 240 5.79 8.73 -15.28
CA ALA A 240 6.61 7.52 -15.23
C ALA A 240 8.02 7.81 -14.68
N SER A 241 8.60 8.95 -15.06
CA SER A 241 9.91 9.41 -14.55
C SER A 241 9.90 9.67 -13.05
N TYR A 242 8.84 10.30 -12.53
CA TYR A 242 8.71 10.54 -11.09
C TYR A 242 8.60 9.23 -10.32
N LEU A 243 7.74 8.31 -10.76
CA LEU A 243 7.63 7.00 -10.12
C LEU A 243 8.96 6.25 -10.17
N ARG A 244 9.67 6.27 -11.31
CA ARG A 244 11.01 5.70 -11.46
C ARG A 244 12.02 6.27 -10.46
N PHE A 245 12.00 7.57 -10.25
CA PHE A 245 12.79 8.21 -9.20
C PHE A 245 12.42 7.68 -7.81
N VAL A 246 11.12 7.62 -7.47
CA VAL A 246 10.66 7.19 -6.14
C VAL A 246 11.03 5.73 -5.85
N TRP A 247 10.76 4.80 -6.76
CA TRP A 247 11.09 3.39 -6.51
C TRP A 247 12.60 3.14 -6.56
N GLY A 248 13.35 3.85 -7.41
CA GLY A 248 14.82 3.82 -7.41
C GLY A 248 15.45 4.35 -6.10
N LEU A 249 15.01 5.52 -5.62
CA LEU A 249 15.43 6.09 -4.34
C LEU A 249 15.14 5.11 -3.19
N SER A 250 13.93 4.54 -3.21
CA SER A 250 13.49 3.60 -2.17
C SER A 250 14.32 2.32 -2.16
N ALA A 251 14.64 1.76 -3.32
CA ALA A 251 15.55 0.62 -3.44
C ALA A 251 16.94 0.95 -2.86
N GLY A 252 17.49 2.12 -3.20
CA GLY A 252 18.80 2.56 -2.70
C GLY A 252 18.84 2.67 -1.17
N VAL A 253 17.82 3.30 -0.56
CA VAL A 253 17.74 3.44 0.90
C VAL A 253 17.53 2.08 1.56
N ALA A 254 16.67 1.21 1.00
CA ALA A 254 16.45 -0.13 1.54
C ALA A 254 17.73 -1.00 1.50
N CYS A 255 18.45 -1.02 0.38
CA CYS A 255 19.73 -1.73 0.25
C CYS A 255 20.79 -1.21 1.22
N THR A 256 20.87 0.11 1.40
CA THR A 256 21.82 0.74 2.31
C THR A 256 21.50 0.41 3.76
N ALA A 257 20.25 0.62 4.20
CA ALA A 257 19.81 0.29 5.55
C ALA A 257 19.96 -1.21 5.86
N TYR A 258 19.67 -2.08 4.89
CA TYR A 258 19.86 -3.52 5.04
C TYR A 258 21.33 -3.88 5.22
N SER A 259 22.22 -3.26 4.45
CA SER A 259 23.67 -3.50 4.55
C SER A 259 24.20 -3.05 5.91
N LEU A 260 23.76 -1.89 6.41
CA LEU A 260 24.13 -1.37 7.73
C LEU A 260 23.65 -2.31 8.85
N TRP A 261 22.42 -2.80 8.76
CA TRP A 261 21.91 -3.82 9.68
C TRP A 261 22.74 -5.11 9.65
N ALA A 262 23.08 -5.60 8.45
CA ALA A 262 23.84 -6.82 8.28
C ALA A 262 25.26 -6.71 8.86
N PHE A 263 25.91 -5.56 8.72
CA PHE A 263 27.21 -5.28 9.33
C PHE A 263 27.12 -5.21 10.85
N GLU A 264 26.16 -4.46 11.40
CA GLU A 264 25.96 -4.39 12.86
C GLU A 264 25.66 -5.77 13.46
N MET A 265 24.84 -6.58 12.78
CA MET A 265 24.53 -7.94 13.23
C MET A 265 25.77 -8.84 13.28
N HIS A 266 26.68 -8.70 12.31
CA HIS A 266 27.95 -9.44 12.30
C HIS A 266 28.87 -9.00 13.44
N GLU A 267 28.95 -7.69 13.72
CA GLU A 267 29.74 -7.16 14.83
C GLU A 267 29.23 -7.68 16.19
N LEU A 268 27.91 -7.75 16.37
CA LEU A 268 27.29 -8.21 17.62
C LEU A 268 27.47 -9.72 17.87
N ARG A 269 27.44 -10.55 16.83
CA ARG A 269 27.43 -12.02 16.97
C ARG A 269 28.76 -12.70 16.70
N GLY A 270 29.67 -12.05 15.97
CA GLY A 270 30.94 -12.65 15.55
C GLY A 270 30.76 -13.86 14.62
N GLY A 271 31.83 -14.65 14.45
CA GLY A 271 31.79 -15.89 13.66
C GLY A 271 31.67 -15.68 12.14
N VAL A 272 31.00 -16.61 11.45
CA VAL A 272 30.82 -16.54 10.00
C VAL A 272 29.86 -15.39 9.65
N PRO A 273 30.19 -14.52 8.69
CA PRO A 273 29.40 -13.31 8.39
C PRO A 273 28.16 -13.62 7.54
N TRP A 274 27.29 -14.53 7.99
CA TRP A 274 26.09 -14.97 7.28
C TRP A 274 25.15 -13.81 6.94
N ALA A 275 24.96 -12.86 7.86
CA ALA A 275 24.17 -11.65 7.62
C ALA A 275 24.80 -10.78 6.52
N THR A 276 26.11 -10.57 6.53
CA THR A 276 26.83 -9.84 5.48
C THR A 276 26.73 -10.53 4.12
N LEU A 277 26.87 -11.86 4.08
CA LEU A 277 26.73 -12.64 2.85
C LEU A 277 25.31 -12.55 2.26
N SER A 278 24.29 -12.34 3.10
CA SER A 278 22.91 -12.14 2.67
C SER A 278 22.66 -10.82 1.93
N ILE A 279 23.59 -9.86 1.97
CA ILE A 279 23.47 -8.59 1.23
C ILE A 279 23.40 -8.85 -0.28
N ALA A 280 24.24 -9.74 -0.79
CA ALA A 280 24.28 -10.05 -2.22
C ALA A 280 22.93 -10.57 -2.76
N PRO A 281 22.30 -11.63 -2.21
CA PRO A 281 21.00 -12.09 -2.69
C PRO A 281 19.88 -11.07 -2.43
N PHE A 282 19.95 -10.25 -1.36
CA PHE A 282 18.98 -9.18 -1.12
C PHE A 282 19.01 -8.11 -2.22
N VAL A 283 20.19 -7.57 -2.53
CA VAL A 283 20.38 -6.54 -3.55
C VAL A 283 20.02 -7.10 -4.94
N LEU A 284 20.49 -8.31 -5.27
CA LEU A 284 20.15 -8.97 -6.53
C LEU A 284 18.63 -9.24 -6.64
N GLY A 285 17.95 -9.57 -5.54
CA GLY A 285 16.50 -9.74 -5.52
C GLY A 285 15.76 -8.45 -5.84
N ILE A 286 16.16 -7.33 -5.23
CA ILE A 286 15.61 -5.99 -5.53
C ILE A 286 15.85 -5.62 -7.00
N LEU A 287 17.07 -5.81 -7.52
CA LEU A 287 17.40 -5.54 -8.91
C LEU A 287 16.65 -6.48 -9.89
N ARG A 288 16.43 -7.74 -9.51
CA ARG A 288 15.66 -8.66 -10.34
C ARG A 288 14.20 -8.24 -10.41
N TYR A 289 13.59 -7.91 -9.27
CA TYR A 289 12.23 -7.40 -9.22
C TYR A 289 12.08 -6.04 -9.94
N ALA A 290 13.13 -5.20 -9.91
CA ALA A 290 13.19 -3.95 -10.66
C ALA A 290 13.01 -4.14 -12.17
N VAL A 291 13.57 -5.21 -12.73
CA VAL A 291 13.40 -5.55 -14.16
C VAL A 291 11.93 -5.82 -14.48
N ASP A 292 11.20 -6.49 -13.60
CA ASP A 292 9.79 -6.81 -13.82
C ASP A 292 8.87 -5.58 -13.63
N ILE A 293 9.23 -4.68 -12.71
CA ILE A 293 8.59 -3.36 -12.59
C ILE A 293 8.75 -2.60 -13.91
N ASP A 294 9.98 -2.51 -14.43
CA ASP A 294 10.30 -1.67 -15.58
C ASP A 294 9.63 -2.16 -16.88
N LYS A 295 9.46 -3.48 -17.03
CA LYS A 295 8.71 -4.11 -18.13
C LYS A 295 7.21 -3.81 -18.13
N GLY A 296 6.67 -3.20 -17.07
CA GLY A 296 5.22 -2.95 -16.96
C GLY A 296 4.40 -4.22 -16.68
N THR A 297 5.04 -5.33 -16.34
CA THR A 297 4.38 -6.62 -16.07
C THR A 297 3.96 -6.79 -14.61
N ALA A 298 4.11 -5.76 -13.76
CA ALA A 298 3.85 -5.94 -12.34
C ALA A 298 2.35 -6.12 -12.04
N GLY A 299 1.94 -7.38 -11.93
CA GLY A 299 0.69 -7.80 -11.30
C GLY A 299 0.72 -7.56 -9.79
N ALA A 300 -0.05 -8.31 -9.02
CA ALA A 300 0.14 -8.28 -7.57
C ALA A 300 1.58 -8.75 -7.24
N PRO A 301 2.33 -8.07 -6.35
CA PRO A 301 3.70 -8.46 -6.00
C PRO A 301 3.91 -9.96 -5.74
N GLU A 302 2.91 -10.56 -5.10
CA GLU A 302 2.87 -11.97 -4.75
C GLU A 302 2.82 -12.88 -5.99
N GLU A 303 2.16 -12.45 -7.06
CA GLU A 303 2.09 -13.20 -8.32
C GLU A 303 3.43 -13.20 -9.06
N ILE A 304 4.16 -12.08 -9.07
CA ILE A 304 5.47 -11.97 -9.74
C ILE A 304 6.49 -12.88 -9.05
N VAL A 305 6.57 -12.78 -7.72
CA VAL A 305 7.53 -13.56 -6.93
C VAL A 305 7.32 -15.06 -7.09
N LEU A 306 6.07 -15.52 -7.16
CA LEU A 306 5.77 -16.95 -7.30
C LEU A 306 6.08 -17.52 -8.69
N HIS A 307 6.15 -16.69 -9.73
CA HIS A 307 6.41 -17.14 -11.11
C HIS A 307 7.87 -16.93 -11.54
N ASP A 308 8.61 -16.01 -10.89
CA ASP A 308 10.01 -15.79 -11.20
C ASP A 308 10.93 -16.74 -10.41
N ARG A 309 11.40 -17.78 -11.10
CA ARG A 309 12.33 -18.78 -10.52
C ARG A 309 13.63 -18.17 -10.01
N VAL A 310 14.16 -17.13 -10.65
CA VAL A 310 15.39 -16.47 -10.23
C VAL A 310 15.13 -15.74 -8.91
N LEU A 311 14.00 -15.04 -8.81
CA LEU A 311 13.62 -14.34 -7.58
C LEU A 311 13.35 -15.32 -6.42
N LEU A 312 12.74 -16.48 -6.69
CA LEU A 312 12.57 -17.54 -5.69
C LEU A 312 13.90 -18.10 -5.18
N VAL A 313 14.86 -18.35 -6.08
CA VAL A 313 16.19 -18.84 -5.68
C VAL A 313 16.93 -17.78 -4.87
N LEU A 314 16.93 -16.52 -5.31
CA LEU A 314 17.53 -15.42 -4.56
C LEU A 314 16.87 -15.25 -3.18
N GLY A 315 15.54 -15.33 -3.11
CA GLY A 315 14.78 -15.29 -1.87
C GLY A 315 15.13 -16.44 -0.94
N LEU A 316 15.28 -17.66 -1.46
CA LEU A 316 15.69 -18.83 -0.66
C LEU A 316 17.10 -18.67 -0.11
N VAL A 317 18.06 -18.27 -0.94
CA VAL A 317 19.45 -18.02 -0.51
C VAL A 317 19.49 -16.92 0.55
N TRP A 318 18.70 -15.86 0.36
CA TRP A 318 18.55 -14.79 1.34
C TRP A 318 17.98 -15.30 2.68
N VAL A 319 16.88 -16.06 2.65
CA VAL A 319 16.28 -16.63 3.88
C VAL A 319 17.25 -17.55 4.61
N VAL A 320 17.99 -18.40 3.88
CA VAL A 320 18.97 -19.32 4.50
C VAL A 320 20.12 -18.55 5.14
N THR A 321 20.66 -17.55 4.45
CA THR A 321 21.79 -16.76 4.96
C THR A 321 21.38 -15.85 6.13
N VAL A 322 20.23 -15.19 6.06
CA VAL A 322 19.67 -14.43 7.18
C VAL A 322 19.33 -15.34 8.35
N GLY A 323 18.68 -16.47 8.11
CA GLY A 323 18.32 -17.44 9.13
C GLY A 323 19.55 -17.98 9.86
N ALA A 324 20.62 -18.32 9.13
CA ALA A 324 21.90 -18.71 9.72
C ALA A 324 22.51 -17.58 10.56
N GLY A 325 22.42 -16.33 10.12
CA GLY A 325 22.91 -15.18 10.89
C GLY A 325 22.06 -14.85 12.14
N VAL A 326 20.75 -15.06 12.08
CA VAL A 326 19.80 -14.70 13.15
C VAL A 326 19.63 -15.82 14.18
N PHE A 327 19.74 -17.09 13.77
CA PHE A 327 19.52 -18.25 14.65
C PHE A 327 20.77 -19.11 14.88
N GLY A 328 21.80 -19.00 14.05
CA GLY A 328 23.00 -19.84 14.10
C GLY A 328 24.15 -19.28 14.93
N GLY A 329 23.89 -18.28 15.78
CA GLY A 329 24.85 -17.70 16.73
C GLY A 329 24.57 -18.14 18.15
#